data_AF-A0AAD5LFU2-F1
#
_entry.id   AF-A0AAD5LFU2-F1
#
_cell.length_a   1.000
_cell.length_b   1.000
_cell.length_c   1.000
_cell.angle_alpha   90.00
_cell.angle_beta   90.00
_cell.angle_gamma   90.00
#
_symmetry.space_group_name_H-M   'P 1'
#
loop_
_entity.id
_entity.type
_entity.pdbx_description
1 polymer ?
#
loop_
_entity_poly.entity_id
_entity_poly.type
_entity_poly.pdbx_seq_one_letter_code
_entity_poly.pdbx_strand_id
1 'polypeptide(L)'
;MLQCVGILNDTIKELKEFLEEQASTSGEEGLDAIELDDDFAFDSSLSDEERSVFESGVKLLEMVVSVLKRGVLTLKNLTIEDSAKDVIAWTARLDRGYKTVQAAVVDMGAALYPPVDVDELQSALDLVSKSGRAVLESLLAQQDLGDKEIHALESGCRAAEFVGYSLWLIPAGGPHEALQQLIVEYAARLMTPPFLPHITLLGGVTGLSEQEAIDKTRSVATMLHAMDLEVSVVASKELLYFQCVFGLIKKDDELASAHEAAKEVRQ
;
A
#
# COMPACT_ATOMS: atom_id res chain seq x y z
N MET A 1 -7.84 -23.21 -4.91
CA MET A 1 -7.00 -22.17 -5.55
C MET A 1 -7.60 -21.47 -6.78
N LEU A 2 -7.81 -22.13 -7.94
CA LEU A 2 -8.41 -21.46 -9.14
C LEU A 2 -9.81 -20.88 -8.86
N GLN A 3 -10.65 -21.64 -8.15
CA GLN A 3 -11.95 -21.17 -7.70
C GLN A 3 -11.84 -19.93 -6.80
N CYS A 4 -10.85 -19.89 -5.90
CA CYS A 4 -10.59 -18.72 -5.06
C CYS A 4 -10.30 -17.51 -5.94
N VAL A 5 -9.38 -17.64 -6.90
CA VAL A 5 -9.07 -16.55 -7.84
C VAL A 5 -10.33 -16.12 -8.62
N GLY A 6 -11.19 -17.05 -9.05
CA GLY A 6 -12.47 -16.74 -9.67
C GLY A 6 -13.34 -15.84 -8.79
N ILE A 7 -13.61 -16.28 -7.56
CA ILE A 7 -14.42 -15.54 -6.58
C ILE A 7 -13.86 -14.14 -6.33
N LEU A 8 -12.54 -13.99 -6.16
CA LEU A 8 -11.96 -12.67 -5.97
C LEU A 8 -12.13 -11.76 -7.21
N ASN A 9 -12.03 -12.30 -8.43
CA ASN A 9 -12.30 -11.48 -9.63
C ASN A 9 -13.77 -11.06 -9.68
N ASP A 10 -14.70 -11.94 -9.28
CA ASP A 10 -16.12 -11.64 -9.24
C ASP A 10 -16.40 -10.52 -8.21
N THR A 11 -15.83 -10.61 -7.00
CA THR A 11 -15.93 -9.54 -5.98
C THR A 11 -15.38 -8.21 -6.48
N ILE A 12 -14.19 -8.20 -7.11
CA ILE A 12 -13.62 -6.96 -7.68
C ILE A 12 -14.51 -6.40 -8.78
N LYS A 13 -15.10 -7.27 -9.60
CA LYS A 13 -15.99 -6.86 -10.68
C LYS A 13 -17.25 -6.20 -10.11
N GLU A 14 -17.89 -6.81 -9.12
CA GLU A 14 -19.06 -6.24 -8.43
C GLU A 14 -18.75 -4.86 -7.83
N LEU A 15 -17.61 -4.71 -7.15
CA LEU A 15 -17.19 -3.42 -6.57
C LEU A 15 -16.93 -2.35 -7.64
N LYS A 16 -16.42 -2.73 -8.82
CA LYS A 16 -16.22 -1.80 -9.94
C LYS A 16 -17.54 -1.39 -10.59
N GLU A 17 -18.45 -2.33 -10.79
CA GLU A 17 -19.80 -2.04 -11.30
C GLU A 17 -20.50 -1.04 -10.36
N PHE A 18 -20.39 -1.23 -9.04
CA PHE A 18 -20.88 -0.27 -8.05
C PHE A 18 -20.26 1.14 -8.21
N LEU A 19 -18.94 1.26 -8.38
CA LEU A 19 -18.29 2.56 -8.62
C LEU A 19 -18.77 3.25 -9.90
N GLU A 20 -19.01 2.47 -10.96
CA GLU A 20 -19.52 2.98 -12.24
C GLU A 20 -20.96 3.49 -12.10
N GLU A 21 -21.82 2.77 -11.38
CA GLU A 21 -23.19 3.20 -11.05
C GLU A 21 -23.18 4.54 -10.29
N GLN A 22 -22.32 4.67 -9.28
CA GLN A 22 -22.15 5.91 -8.50
C GLN A 22 -21.62 7.10 -9.34
N ALA A 23 -20.91 6.84 -10.44
CA ALA A 23 -20.45 7.88 -11.36
C ALA A 23 -21.57 8.33 -12.34
N SER A 24 -22.51 7.44 -12.66
CA SER A 24 -23.65 7.77 -13.52
C SER A 24 -24.73 8.60 -12.82
N THR A 25 -24.98 8.36 -11.53
CA THR A 25 -26.00 9.06 -10.75
C THR A 25 -25.63 10.50 -10.39
N SER A 26 -24.34 10.84 -10.36
CA SER A 26 -23.85 12.20 -10.11
C SER A 26 -23.96 13.14 -11.33
N GLY A 27 -24.40 12.63 -12.49
CA GLY A 27 -24.53 13.38 -13.75
C GLY A 27 -25.96 13.77 -14.17
N GLU A 28 -27.00 13.28 -13.47
CA GLU A 28 -28.41 13.58 -13.81
C GLU A 28 -29.08 14.49 -12.76
N GLU A 29 -28.52 15.68 -12.52
CA GLU A 29 -29.37 16.81 -12.13
C GLU A 29 -30.12 17.30 -13.37
N GLY A 30 -31.18 16.59 -13.77
CA GLY A 30 -31.88 16.94 -14.99
C GLY A 30 -33.05 16.04 -15.38
N LEU A 31 -34.15 16.17 -14.63
CA LEU A 31 -35.54 15.87 -15.02
C LEU A 31 -36.03 14.42 -14.82
N ASP A 32 -37.08 14.32 -13.99
CA ASP A 32 -38.01 13.20 -13.83
C ASP A 32 -37.47 11.89 -13.23
N ALA A 33 -37.26 11.88 -11.91
CA ALA A 33 -37.43 10.68 -11.12
C ALA A 33 -38.49 10.93 -10.04
N ILE A 34 -39.65 10.31 -10.26
CA ILE A 34 -40.79 10.25 -9.37
C ILE A 34 -40.32 9.81 -7.97
N GLU A 35 -40.69 10.58 -6.94
CA GLU A 35 -40.59 10.22 -5.54
C GLU A 35 -41.19 8.81 -5.33
N LEU A 36 -40.31 7.81 -5.20
CA LEU A 36 -40.64 6.61 -4.46
C LEU A 36 -40.12 6.85 -3.04
N ASP A 37 -41.06 7.23 -2.17
CA ASP A 37 -40.91 7.17 -0.71
C ASP A 37 -40.58 5.72 -0.30
N ASP A 38 -39.32 5.34 -0.40
CA ASP A 38 -38.77 4.24 0.38
C ASP A 38 -38.01 4.87 1.56
N ASP A 39 -38.72 5.08 2.68
CA ASP A 39 -38.19 5.45 4.01
C ASP A 39 -37.14 4.46 4.58
N PHE A 40 -36.66 3.52 3.75
CA PHE A 40 -35.67 2.48 4.02
C PHE A 40 -34.55 2.38 2.97
N ALA A 41 -34.47 3.32 2.02
CA ALA A 41 -33.31 3.42 1.15
C ALA A 41 -32.11 3.92 1.97
N PHE A 42 -31.29 2.98 2.45
CA PHE A 42 -29.97 3.31 3.00
C PHE A 42 -29.23 4.11 1.92
N ASP A 43 -28.88 5.36 2.23
CA ASP A 43 -28.10 6.20 1.33
C ASP A 43 -26.76 5.49 1.09
N SER A 44 -26.70 4.80 -0.04
CA SER A 44 -25.55 4.02 -0.49
C SER A 44 -24.65 4.87 -1.39
N SER A 45 -24.85 6.18 -1.40
CA SER A 45 -23.95 7.11 -2.08
C SER A 45 -22.63 7.19 -1.34
N LEU A 46 -21.54 7.25 -2.10
CA LEU A 46 -20.20 7.46 -1.56
C LEU A 46 -19.94 8.97 -1.47
N SER A 47 -19.51 9.45 -0.30
CA SER A 47 -18.84 10.75 -0.21
C SER A 47 -17.54 10.78 -1.02
N ASP A 48 -16.99 11.97 -1.29
CA ASP A 48 -15.71 12.10 -2.01
C ASP A 48 -14.57 11.38 -1.26
N GLU A 49 -14.57 11.47 0.08
CA GLU A 49 -13.61 10.76 0.93
C GLU A 49 -13.80 9.24 0.87
N GLU A 50 -15.03 8.75 1.01
CA GLU A 50 -15.33 7.30 0.93
C GLU A 50 -15.04 6.74 -0.46
N ARG A 51 -15.29 7.50 -1.53
CA ARG A 51 -14.94 7.11 -2.90
C ARG A 51 -13.43 6.89 -3.05
N SER A 52 -12.61 7.77 -2.51
CA SER A 52 -11.15 7.63 -2.54
C SER A 52 -10.67 6.39 -1.78
N VAL A 53 -11.26 6.12 -0.61
CA VAL A 53 -11.00 4.91 0.18
C VAL A 53 -11.44 3.66 -0.58
N PHE A 54 -12.63 3.68 -1.18
CA PHE A 54 -13.20 2.60 -1.96
C PHE A 54 -12.31 2.22 -3.14
N GLU A 55 -11.92 3.21 -3.96
CA GLU A 55 -11.04 2.98 -5.10
C GLU A 55 -9.68 2.40 -4.69
N SER A 56 -9.13 2.87 -3.57
CA SER A 56 -7.88 2.35 -3.01
C SER A 56 -8.04 0.91 -2.55
N GLY A 57 -9.17 0.58 -1.92
CA GLY A 57 -9.54 -0.77 -1.53
C GLY A 57 -9.64 -1.73 -2.72
N VAL A 58 -10.33 -1.33 -3.80
CA VAL A 58 -10.43 -2.12 -5.03
C VAL A 58 -9.06 -2.39 -5.64
N LYS A 59 -8.18 -1.38 -5.71
CA LYS A 59 -6.81 -1.54 -6.24
C LYS A 59 -5.99 -2.52 -5.39
N LEU A 60 -6.14 -2.50 -4.07
CA LEU A 60 -5.49 -3.49 -3.21
C LEU A 60 -5.98 -4.91 -3.52
N LEU A 61 -7.28 -5.10 -3.70
CA LEU A 61 -7.85 -6.41 -4.07
C LEU A 61 -7.32 -6.89 -5.44
N GLU A 62 -7.16 -6.01 -6.42
CA GLU A 62 -6.54 -6.34 -7.71
C GLU A 62 -5.08 -6.80 -7.56
N MET A 63 -4.32 -6.17 -6.67
CA MET A 63 -2.96 -6.59 -6.35
C MET A 63 -2.95 -7.99 -5.72
N VAL A 64 -3.82 -8.24 -4.75
CA VAL A 64 -3.97 -9.56 -4.10
C VAL A 64 -4.29 -10.64 -5.15
N VAL A 65 -5.25 -10.39 -6.03
CA VAL A 65 -5.60 -11.30 -7.13
C VAL A 65 -4.40 -11.58 -8.05
N SER A 66 -3.60 -10.56 -8.35
CA SER A 66 -2.43 -10.71 -9.22
C SER A 66 -1.37 -11.62 -8.59
N VAL A 67 -1.15 -11.50 -7.27
CA VAL A 67 -0.26 -12.39 -6.51
C VAL A 67 -0.78 -13.83 -6.52
N LEU A 68 -2.08 -14.03 -6.26
CA LEU A 68 -2.69 -15.37 -6.28
C LEU A 68 -2.67 -15.99 -7.68
N LYS A 69 -2.93 -15.22 -8.74
CA LYS A 69 -2.82 -15.70 -10.14
C LYS A 69 -1.41 -16.21 -10.42
N ARG A 70 -0.38 -15.49 -9.95
CA ARG A 70 1.01 -15.90 -10.14
C ARG A 70 1.30 -17.23 -9.43
N GLY A 71 0.87 -17.41 -8.19
CA GLY A 71 1.08 -18.67 -7.47
C GLY A 71 0.41 -19.88 -8.13
N VAL A 72 -0.78 -19.70 -8.72
CA VAL A 72 -1.44 -20.75 -9.52
C VAL A 72 -0.65 -21.11 -10.76
N LEU A 73 -0.08 -20.13 -11.47
CA LEU A 73 0.77 -20.39 -12.63
C LEU A 73 2.03 -21.17 -12.25
N THR A 74 2.60 -20.89 -11.07
CA THR A 74 3.77 -21.63 -10.59
C THR A 74 3.46 -23.11 -10.33
N LEU A 75 2.28 -23.42 -9.80
CA LEU A 75 1.80 -24.80 -9.63
C LEU A 75 1.62 -25.55 -10.95
N LYS A 76 1.17 -24.85 -12.00
CA LYS A 76 0.97 -25.46 -13.32
C LYS A 76 2.28 -25.95 -13.95
N ASN A 77 3.41 -25.37 -13.54
CA ASN A 77 4.73 -25.70 -14.07
C ASN A 77 5.49 -26.72 -13.20
N LEU A 78 4.94 -27.13 -12.06
CA LEU A 78 5.56 -28.15 -11.19
C LEU A 78 5.35 -29.55 -11.78
N THR A 79 6.45 -30.27 -12.01
CA THR A 79 6.43 -31.69 -12.38
C THR A 79 6.59 -32.51 -11.11
N ILE A 80 5.55 -33.26 -10.71
CA ILE A 80 5.55 -34.02 -9.45
C ILE A 80 6.12 -35.42 -9.73
N GLU A 81 7.31 -35.73 -9.20
CA GLU A 81 7.84 -37.10 -9.16
C GLU A 81 7.36 -37.85 -7.90
N ASP A 82 7.27 -39.19 -7.96
CA ASP A 82 6.58 -40.07 -6.99
C ASP A 82 7.08 -40.02 -5.52
N SER A 83 8.16 -39.32 -5.20
CA SER A 83 8.66 -39.12 -3.82
C SER A 83 8.14 -37.84 -3.13
N ALA A 84 7.11 -37.18 -3.69
CA ALA A 84 6.72 -35.81 -3.39
C ALA A 84 5.86 -35.57 -2.13
N LYS A 85 6.18 -36.18 -0.98
CA LYS A 85 5.48 -35.90 0.29
C LYS A 85 5.55 -34.41 0.68
N ASP A 86 6.69 -33.77 0.46
CA ASP A 86 6.91 -32.37 0.80
C ASP A 86 6.13 -31.43 -0.13
N VAL A 87 6.02 -31.76 -1.42
CA VAL A 87 5.21 -30.99 -2.37
C VAL A 87 3.72 -31.09 -2.05
N ILE A 88 3.24 -32.27 -1.64
CA ILE A 88 1.84 -32.44 -1.21
C ILE A 88 1.55 -31.61 0.06
N ALA A 89 2.46 -31.65 1.04
CA ALA A 89 2.30 -30.86 2.26
C ALA A 89 2.35 -29.34 1.99
N TRP A 90 3.23 -28.91 1.09
CA TRP A 90 3.35 -27.52 0.65
C TRP A 90 2.11 -27.06 -0.12
N THR A 91 1.64 -27.81 -1.12
CA THR A 91 0.43 -27.47 -1.90
C THR A 91 -0.81 -27.40 -1.01
N ALA A 92 -0.94 -28.28 -0.01
CA ALA A 92 -2.03 -28.23 0.97
C ALA A 92 -1.96 -26.98 1.87
N ARG A 93 -0.76 -26.51 2.21
CA ARG A 93 -0.57 -25.23 2.95
C ARG A 93 -0.97 -24.05 2.08
N LEU A 94 -0.54 -24.05 0.82
CA LEU A 94 -0.85 -23.01 -0.14
C LEU A 94 -2.37 -22.93 -0.40
N ASP A 95 -3.07 -24.05 -0.61
CA ASP A 95 -4.52 -24.05 -0.80
C ASP A 95 -5.28 -23.50 0.43
N ARG A 96 -4.84 -23.84 1.65
CA ARG A 96 -5.40 -23.23 2.87
C ARG A 96 -5.18 -21.73 2.91
N GLY A 97 -3.97 -21.26 2.58
CA GLY A 97 -3.67 -19.83 2.48
C GLY A 97 -4.61 -19.11 1.50
N TYR A 98 -4.85 -19.69 0.33
CA TYR A 98 -5.78 -19.11 -0.67
C TYR A 98 -7.21 -19.01 -0.14
N LYS A 99 -7.69 -20.00 0.61
CA LYS A 99 -9.02 -19.97 1.23
C LYS A 99 -9.11 -18.89 2.31
N THR A 100 -8.05 -18.71 3.11
CA THR A 100 -7.99 -17.63 4.10
C THR A 100 -7.98 -16.26 3.44
N VAL A 101 -7.20 -16.07 2.38
CA VAL A 101 -7.20 -14.82 1.60
C VAL A 101 -8.57 -14.58 0.97
N GLN A 102 -9.20 -15.61 0.41
CA GLN A 102 -10.55 -15.48 -0.14
C GLN A 102 -11.57 -14.99 0.89
N ALA A 103 -11.58 -15.57 2.09
CA ALA A 103 -12.47 -15.11 3.16
C ALA A 103 -12.19 -13.64 3.50
N ALA A 104 -10.91 -13.28 3.71
CA ALA A 104 -10.52 -11.91 4.03
C ALA A 104 -10.89 -10.89 2.92
N VAL A 105 -10.82 -11.28 1.64
CA VAL A 105 -11.23 -10.42 0.52
C VAL A 105 -12.73 -10.23 0.47
N VAL A 106 -13.52 -11.27 0.78
CA VAL A 106 -14.97 -11.14 0.89
C VAL A 106 -15.33 -10.19 2.02
N ASP A 107 -14.70 -10.34 3.18
CA ASP A 107 -14.90 -9.46 4.34
C ASP A 107 -14.50 -8.01 4.00
N MET A 108 -13.37 -7.81 3.30
CA MET A 108 -12.95 -6.49 2.84
C MET A 108 -13.92 -5.90 1.81
N GLY A 109 -14.42 -6.70 0.87
CA GLY A 109 -15.42 -6.26 -0.09
C GLY A 109 -16.70 -5.78 0.61
N ALA A 110 -17.14 -6.47 1.66
CA ALA A 110 -18.28 -6.05 2.47
C ALA A 110 -17.99 -4.75 3.23
N ALA A 111 -16.81 -4.62 3.85
CA ALA A 111 -16.41 -3.43 4.61
C ALA A 111 -16.23 -2.17 3.73
N LEU A 112 -16.11 -2.33 2.42
CA LEU A 112 -16.06 -1.22 1.47
C LEU A 112 -17.44 -0.68 1.10
N TYR A 113 -18.53 -1.41 1.36
CA TYR A 113 -19.87 -0.90 1.05
C TYR A 113 -20.26 0.21 2.04
N PRO A 114 -20.82 1.33 1.55
CA PRO A 114 -21.19 2.44 2.40
C PRO A 114 -22.36 2.12 3.36
N PRO A 115 -22.41 2.77 4.53
CA PRO A 115 -21.40 3.69 5.07
C PRO A 115 -20.12 2.95 5.46
N VAL A 116 -18.96 3.51 5.10
CA VAL A 116 -17.68 2.83 5.34
C VAL A 116 -17.28 2.97 6.81
N ASP A 117 -17.40 1.88 7.58
CA ASP A 117 -16.88 1.82 8.94
C ASP A 117 -15.35 1.62 8.91
N VAL A 118 -14.62 2.61 9.43
CA VAL A 118 -13.15 2.62 9.42
C VAL A 118 -12.55 1.49 10.26
N ASP A 119 -13.17 1.12 11.37
CA ASP A 119 -12.67 0.06 12.25
C ASP A 119 -12.91 -1.32 11.62
N GLU A 120 -14.06 -1.50 10.96
CA GLU A 120 -14.37 -2.71 10.20
C GLU A 120 -13.44 -2.86 8.99
N LEU A 121 -13.24 -1.78 8.23
CA LEU A 121 -12.34 -1.76 7.09
C LEU A 121 -10.88 -2.02 7.50
N GLN A 122 -10.42 -1.41 8.59
CA GLN A 122 -9.08 -1.66 9.11
C GLN A 122 -8.91 -3.13 9.53
N SER A 123 -9.91 -3.70 10.20
CA SER A 123 -9.90 -5.12 10.59
C SER A 123 -9.84 -6.05 9.37
N ALA A 124 -10.58 -5.73 8.31
CA ALA A 124 -10.56 -6.48 7.06
C ALA A 124 -9.20 -6.35 6.34
N LEU A 125 -8.61 -5.15 6.31
CA LEU A 125 -7.28 -4.89 5.76
C LEU A 125 -6.20 -5.70 6.49
N ASP A 126 -6.25 -5.76 7.82
CA ASP A 126 -5.32 -6.55 8.63
C ASP A 126 -5.43 -8.05 8.30
N LEU A 127 -6.65 -8.56 8.09
CA LEU A 127 -6.89 -9.93 7.66
C LEU A 127 -6.33 -10.21 6.26
N VAL A 128 -6.54 -9.30 5.30
CA VAL A 128 -5.99 -9.41 3.94
C VAL A 128 -4.46 -9.38 3.96
N SER A 129 -3.86 -8.46 4.72
CA SER A 129 -2.41 -8.35 4.87
C SER A 129 -1.81 -9.62 5.48
N LYS A 130 -2.36 -10.07 6.62
CA LYS A 130 -1.90 -11.27 7.33
C LYS A 130 -2.03 -12.53 6.49
N SER A 131 -3.17 -12.71 5.81
CA SER A 131 -3.43 -13.89 4.98
C SER A 131 -2.58 -13.87 3.70
N GLY A 132 -2.43 -12.70 3.07
CA GLY A 132 -1.57 -12.50 1.91
C GLY A 132 -0.11 -12.81 2.22
N ARG A 133 0.39 -12.36 3.38
CA ARG A 133 1.73 -12.68 3.86
C ARG A 133 1.94 -14.19 4.01
N ALA A 134 1.00 -14.91 4.62
CA ALA A 134 1.11 -16.36 4.76
C ALA A 134 1.18 -17.08 3.41
N VAL A 135 0.51 -16.55 2.38
CA VAL A 135 0.64 -17.05 1.00
C VAL A 135 2.01 -16.75 0.42
N LEU A 136 2.52 -15.53 0.57
CA LEU A 136 3.86 -15.16 0.09
C LEU A 136 4.97 -16.00 0.76
N GLU A 137 4.88 -16.21 2.07
CA GLU A 137 5.80 -17.09 2.82
C GLU A 137 5.71 -18.54 2.34
N SER A 138 4.49 -19.01 2.02
CA SER A 138 4.32 -20.35 1.43
C SER A 138 4.94 -20.42 0.03
N LEU A 139 4.78 -19.38 -0.80
CA LEU A 139 5.41 -19.32 -2.12
C LEU A 139 6.94 -19.28 -2.01
N LEU A 140 7.51 -18.53 -1.07
CA LEU A 140 8.95 -18.48 -0.79
C LEU A 140 9.53 -19.84 -0.38
N ALA A 141 8.74 -20.67 0.30
CA ALA A 141 9.15 -22.01 0.70
C ALA A 141 9.11 -23.04 -0.45
N GLN A 142 8.79 -22.63 -1.68
CA GLN A 142 8.78 -23.50 -2.84
C GLN A 142 10.20 -23.94 -3.21
N GLN A 143 10.34 -25.19 -3.62
CA GLN A 143 11.58 -25.72 -4.19
C GLN A 143 11.86 -25.10 -5.57
N ASP A 144 13.14 -24.91 -5.89
CA ASP A 144 13.64 -24.45 -7.19
C ASP A 144 13.18 -23.03 -7.63
N LEU A 145 13.01 -22.11 -6.68
CA LEU A 145 12.84 -20.69 -7.00
C LEU A 145 14.15 -20.09 -7.51
N GLY A 146 14.08 -19.29 -8.58
CA GLY A 146 15.20 -18.46 -9.02
C GLY A 146 15.39 -17.23 -8.15
N ASP A 147 16.59 -16.66 -8.16
CA ASP A 147 16.96 -15.48 -7.35
C ASP A 147 16.04 -14.27 -7.61
N LYS A 148 15.56 -14.12 -8.84
CA LYS A 148 14.64 -13.03 -9.22
C LYS A 148 13.29 -13.20 -8.54
N GLU A 149 12.76 -14.43 -8.52
CA GLU A 149 11.50 -14.76 -7.87
C GLU A 149 11.60 -14.60 -6.35
N ILE A 150 12.71 -15.05 -5.75
CA ILE A 150 12.98 -14.88 -4.31
C ILE A 150 12.97 -13.39 -3.96
N HIS A 151 13.77 -12.59 -4.66
CA HIS A 151 13.86 -11.15 -4.40
C HIS A 151 12.50 -10.44 -4.55
N ALA A 152 11.71 -10.81 -5.56
CA ALA A 152 10.38 -10.25 -5.76
C ALA A 152 9.42 -10.60 -4.62
N LEU A 153 9.39 -11.86 -4.19
CA LEU A 153 8.54 -12.32 -3.09
C LEU A 153 8.96 -11.72 -1.74
N GLU A 154 10.27 -11.65 -1.45
CA GLU A 154 10.79 -10.99 -0.24
C GLU A 154 10.43 -9.50 -0.21
N SER A 155 10.51 -8.83 -1.36
CA SER A 155 10.11 -7.43 -1.48
C SER A 155 8.61 -7.26 -1.20
N GLY A 156 7.77 -8.20 -1.64
CA GLY A 156 6.34 -8.25 -1.31
C GLY A 156 6.09 -8.45 0.19
N CYS A 157 6.81 -9.36 0.84
CA CYS A 157 6.70 -9.58 2.28
C CYS A 157 7.09 -8.33 3.10
N ARG A 158 8.14 -7.62 2.68
CA ARG A 158 8.62 -6.39 3.34
C ARG A 158 7.68 -5.20 3.15
N ALA A 159 6.92 -5.15 2.06
CA ALA A 159 5.99 -4.06 1.80
C ALA A 159 4.76 -4.07 2.74
N ALA A 160 4.41 -5.22 3.33
CA ALA A 160 3.24 -5.39 4.19
C ALA A 160 3.43 -4.96 5.66
N GLU A 161 4.68 -4.77 6.10
CA GLU A 161 5.04 -4.32 7.44
C GLU A 161 6.25 -3.39 7.33
N PHE A 162 6.03 -2.08 7.19
CA PHE A 162 7.16 -1.18 7.33
C PHE A 162 7.57 -1.11 8.81
N VAL A 163 8.49 -1.98 9.20
CA VAL A 163 9.24 -1.89 10.46
C VAL A 163 10.66 -1.48 10.11
N GLY A 164 10.95 -0.18 10.20
CA GLY A 164 12.28 0.34 9.86
C GLY A 164 12.44 1.82 10.13
N TYR A 165 13.68 2.28 9.97
CA TYR A 165 14.05 3.69 10.06
C TYR A 165 14.03 4.33 8.66
N SER A 166 13.77 5.63 8.65
CA SER A 166 13.97 6.49 7.48
C SER A 166 14.87 7.66 7.87
N LEU A 167 15.80 8.01 6.99
CA LEU A 167 16.70 9.15 7.13
C LEU A 167 16.14 10.33 6.34
N TRP A 168 16.00 11.45 7.03
CA TRP A 168 15.34 12.65 6.53
C TRP A 168 16.28 13.86 6.60
N LEU A 169 16.25 14.68 5.56
CA LEU A 169 16.78 16.05 5.61
C LEU A 169 15.67 16.98 6.09
N ILE A 170 15.97 17.82 7.06
CA ILE A 170 15.02 18.77 7.63
C ILE A 170 15.45 20.17 7.17
N PRO A 171 14.55 20.97 6.55
CA PRO A 171 14.85 22.35 6.23
C PRO A 171 15.17 23.13 7.51
N ALA A 172 16.09 24.08 7.44
CA ALA A 172 16.48 24.93 8.56
C ALA A 172 15.97 26.36 8.37
N GLY A 173 15.74 27.08 9.47
CA GLY A 173 15.38 28.51 9.46
C GLY A 173 14.00 28.81 8.87
N GLY A 174 13.87 29.94 8.17
CA GLY A 174 12.60 30.43 7.63
C GLY A 174 11.79 29.42 6.79
N PRO A 175 12.41 28.65 5.87
CA PRO A 175 11.71 27.61 5.13
C PRO A 175 11.06 26.52 6.00
N HIS A 176 11.68 26.16 7.14
CA HIS A 176 11.11 25.21 8.08
C HIS A 176 9.79 25.72 8.65
N GLU A 177 9.80 26.94 9.17
CA GLU A 177 8.64 27.56 9.81
C GLU A 177 7.50 27.75 8.81
N ALA A 178 7.81 28.25 7.61
CA ALA A 178 6.82 28.47 6.56
C ALA A 178 6.16 27.17 6.11
N LEU A 179 6.93 26.11 5.87
CA LEU A 179 6.39 24.80 5.48
C LEU A 179 5.63 24.13 6.64
N GLN A 180 6.13 24.24 7.87
CA GLN A 180 5.47 23.68 9.04
C GLN A 180 4.10 24.31 9.27
N GLN A 181 4.00 25.63 9.09
CA GLN A 181 2.72 26.35 9.20
C GLN A 181 1.73 25.89 8.13
N LEU A 182 2.16 25.78 6.87
CA LEU A 182 1.34 25.26 5.79
C LEU A 182 0.86 23.84 6.06
N ILE A 183 1.76 22.94 6.48
CA ILE A 183 1.41 21.55 6.81
C ILE A 183 0.36 21.51 7.92
N VAL A 184 0.52 22.27 9.00
CA VAL A 184 -0.44 22.30 10.11
C VAL A 184 -1.80 22.84 9.67
N GLU A 185 -1.83 23.90 8.87
CA GLU A 185 -3.07 24.48 8.34
C GLU A 185 -3.85 23.47 7.49
N TYR A 186 -3.20 22.83 6.52
CA TYR A 186 -3.86 21.85 5.67
C TYR A 186 -4.20 20.56 6.41
N ALA A 187 -3.35 20.13 7.35
CA ALA A 187 -3.63 18.97 8.20
C ALA A 187 -4.92 19.18 9.01
N ALA A 188 -5.09 20.36 9.61
CA ALA A 188 -6.31 20.71 10.34
C ALA A 188 -7.53 20.78 9.41
N ARG A 189 -7.38 21.41 8.24
CA ARG A 189 -8.49 21.57 7.27
C ARG A 189 -8.97 20.24 6.69
N LEU A 190 -8.05 19.30 6.46
CA LEU A 190 -8.31 18.00 5.84
C LEU A 190 -8.42 16.86 6.86
N MET A 191 -8.41 17.17 8.16
CA MET A 191 -8.46 16.19 9.26
C MET A 191 -7.40 15.08 9.14
N THR A 192 -6.17 15.44 8.76
CA THR A 192 -5.03 14.52 8.69
C THR A 192 -4.03 14.81 9.80
N PRO A 193 -3.20 13.83 10.22
CA PRO A 193 -2.14 14.08 11.18
C PRO A 193 -1.10 15.06 10.61
N PRO A 194 -0.70 16.10 11.36
CA PRO A 194 0.40 16.97 10.95
C PRO A 194 1.72 16.20 11.02
N PHE A 195 2.68 16.59 10.18
CA PHE A 195 4.02 16.03 10.16
C PHE A 195 5.08 17.13 10.02
N LEU A 196 6.34 16.77 10.27
CA LEU A 196 7.48 17.69 10.12
C LEU A 196 7.80 17.86 8.63
N PRO A 197 8.09 19.08 8.13
CA PRO A 197 8.59 19.24 6.77
C PRO A 197 9.93 18.52 6.63
N HIS A 198 10.03 17.60 5.69
CA HIS A 198 11.24 16.81 5.48
C HIS A 198 11.40 16.38 4.02
N ILE A 199 12.62 16.01 3.66
CA ILE A 199 12.96 15.34 2.41
C ILE A 199 13.51 13.96 2.77
N THR A 200 12.87 12.91 2.26
CA THR A 200 13.35 11.54 2.49
C THR A 200 14.62 11.28 1.70
N LEU A 201 15.74 11.18 2.42
CA LEU A 201 17.05 10.84 1.84
C LEU A 201 17.20 9.34 1.66
N LEU A 202 16.70 8.55 2.62
CA LEU A 202 16.70 7.10 2.57
C LEU A 202 15.54 6.51 3.36
N GLY A 203 14.70 5.71 2.73
CA GLY A 203 13.65 4.94 3.41
C GLY A 203 14.01 3.46 3.57
N GLY A 204 13.34 2.78 4.48
CA GLY A 204 13.38 1.31 4.60
C GLY A 204 14.70 0.76 5.09
N VAL A 205 15.29 1.40 6.10
CA VAL A 205 16.44 0.85 6.82
C VAL A 205 15.90 -0.11 7.89
N THR A 206 16.19 -1.40 7.73
CA THR A 206 15.69 -2.45 8.62
C THR A 206 16.85 -3.21 9.26
N GLY A 207 16.60 -3.92 10.37
CA GLY A 207 17.58 -4.81 10.98
C GLY A 207 18.66 -4.12 11.82
N LEU A 208 18.55 -2.81 12.05
CA LEU A 208 19.38 -2.06 12.98
C LEU A 208 18.69 -1.94 14.33
N SER A 209 19.48 -1.99 15.41
CA SER A 209 19.06 -1.45 16.70
C SER A 209 18.98 0.08 16.66
N GLU A 210 18.27 0.67 17.61
CA GLU A 210 18.14 2.12 17.73
C GLU A 210 19.51 2.82 17.85
N GLN A 211 20.42 2.25 18.65
CA GLN A 211 21.76 2.82 18.84
C GLN A 211 22.58 2.77 17.55
N GLU A 212 22.53 1.67 16.79
CA GLU A 212 23.20 1.56 15.50
C GLU A 212 22.64 2.56 14.47
N ALA A 213 21.31 2.74 14.46
CA ALA A 213 20.67 3.72 13.59
C ALA A 213 21.15 5.15 13.93
N ILE A 214 21.26 5.49 15.22
CA ILE A 214 21.79 6.79 15.69
C ILE A 214 23.25 6.98 15.26
N ASP A 215 24.11 6.00 15.51
CA ASP A 215 25.54 6.13 15.25
C ASP A 215 25.85 6.21 13.75
N LYS A 216 25.16 5.40 12.93
CA LYS A 216 25.25 5.47 11.47
C LYS A 216 24.72 6.79 10.92
N THR A 217 23.59 7.27 11.45
CA THR A 217 23.03 8.59 11.09
C THR A 217 24.02 9.71 11.42
N ARG A 218 24.68 9.65 12.59
CA ARG A 218 25.71 10.62 12.97
C ARG A 218 26.91 10.58 12.02
N SER A 219 27.36 9.39 11.62
CA SER A 219 28.44 9.24 10.63
C SER A 219 28.09 9.92 9.31
N VAL A 220 26.89 9.65 8.77
CA VAL A 220 26.41 10.32 7.56
C VAL A 220 26.34 11.83 7.74
N ALA A 221 25.77 12.30 8.86
CA ALA A 221 25.65 13.73 9.13
C ALA A 221 27.01 14.46 9.15
N THR A 222 28.11 13.79 9.56
CA THR A 222 29.44 14.41 9.52
C THR A 222 30.03 14.56 8.11
N MET A 223 29.51 13.81 7.14
CA MET A 223 29.92 13.89 5.73
C MET A 223 29.06 14.87 4.93
N LEU A 224 27.92 15.29 5.48
CA LEU A 224 27.01 16.22 4.84
C LEU A 224 27.23 17.65 5.33
N HIS A 225 26.93 18.60 4.46
CA HIS A 225 26.81 20.01 4.81
C HIS A 225 25.36 20.47 4.57
N ALA A 226 25.04 21.68 5.04
CA ALA A 226 23.77 22.31 4.71
C ALA A 226 23.73 22.58 3.19
N MET A 227 22.66 22.13 2.54
CA MET A 227 22.49 22.20 1.10
C MET A 227 21.36 23.18 0.76
N ASP A 228 21.53 23.96 -0.30
CA ASP A 228 20.49 24.85 -0.82
C ASP A 228 19.66 24.13 -1.89
N LEU A 229 18.58 23.48 -1.46
CA LEU A 229 17.72 22.68 -2.32
C LEU A 229 16.57 23.48 -2.90
N GLU A 230 16.31 23.32 -4.20
CA GLU A 230 15.24 24.01 -4.92
C GLU A 230 14.01 23.09 -5.11
N VAL A 231 12.82 23.55 -4.69
CA VAL A 231 11.56 22.90 -5.05
C VAL A 231 11.20 23.32 -6.48
N SER A 232 11.25 22.38 -7.41
CA SER A 232 10.96 22.62 -8.83
C SER A 232 9.46 22.78 -9.11
N VAL A 233 8.63 21.90 -8.54
CA VAL A 233 7.18 21.92 -8.75
C VAL A 233 6.47 21.26 -7.56
N VAL A 234 5.27 21.75 -7.24
CA VAL A 234 4.35 21.07 -6.32
C VAL A 234 3.52 20.09 -7.13
N ALA A 235 3.53 18.82 -6.76
CA ALA A 235 2.82 17.74 -7.44
C ALA A 235 1.87 17.03 -6.47
N SER A 236 0.92 16.29 -7.03
CA SER A 236 -0.03 15.46 -6.30
C SER A 236 -0.16 14.08 -6.94
N LYS A 237 -0.50 13.08 -6.13
CA LYS A 237 -0.93 11.76 -6.58
C LYS A 237 -2.15 11.35 -5.79
N GLU A 238 -3.26 11.11 -6.49
CA GLU A 238 -4.58 10.89 -5.91
C GLU A 238 -4.70 9.61 -5.06
N LEU A 239 -3.80 8.64 -5.26
CA LEU A 239 -3.94 7.28 -4.73
C LEU A 239 -2.84 6.85 -3.77
N LEU A 240 -1.95 7.76 -3.39
CA LEU A 240 -0.83 7.46 -2.50
C LEU A 240 -0.85 8.44 -1.35
N TYR A 241 -1.22 7.94 -0.16
CA TYR A 241 -1.34 8.75 1.07
C TYR A 241 -0.12 9.66 1.30
N PHE A 242 1.10 9.10 1.28
CA PHE A 242 2.36 9.85 1.46
C PHE A 242 2.79 10.68 0.23
N GLN A 243 2.05 10.64 -0.86
CA GLN A 243 2.29 11.45 -2.06
C GLN A 243 1.04 12.24 -2.49
N CYS A 244 0.12 12.50 -1.56
CA CYS A 244 -1.10 13.28 -1.81
C CYS A 244 -0.74 14.67 -2.34
N VAL A 245 0.14 15.40 -1.64
CA VAL A 245 0.75 16.66 -2.11
C VAL A 245 2.22 16.68 -1.67
N PHE A 246 3.14 16.94 -2.60
CA PHE A 246 4.58 16.95 -2.32
C PHE A 246 5.35 17.91 -3.24
N GLY A 247 6.46 18.43 -2.76
CA GLY A 247 7.41 19.22 -3.56
C GLY A 247 8.42 18.31 -4.25
N LEU A 248 8.55 18.44 -5.58
CA LEU A 248 9.62 17.80 -6.33
C LEU A 248 10.90 18.61 -6.20
N ILE A 249 11.90 18.05 -5.51
CA ILE A 249 13.22 18.67 -5.38
C ILE A 249 13.99 18.50 -6.69
N LYS A 250 14.58 19.59 -7.17
CA LYS A 250 15.49 19.56 -8.31
C LYS A 250 16.71 18.73 -7.95
N LYS A 251 17.01 17.72 -8.76
CA LYS A 251 18.17 16.87 -8.55
C LYS A 251 19.44 17.60 -8.97
N ASP A 252 20.41 17.65 -8.07
CA ASP A 252 21.78 18.09 -8.32
C ASP A 252 22.78 17.03 -7.82
N ASP A 253 24.07 17.30 -8.04
CA ASP A 253 25.16 16.40 -7.66
C ASP A 253 25.34 16.31 -6.15
N GLU A 254 24.97 17.35 -5.41
CA GLU A 254 25.09 17.44 -3.95
C GLU A 254 24.07 16.52 -3.27
N LEU A 255 22.80 16.60 -3.69
CA LEU A 255 21.72 15.72 -3.22
C LEU A 255 21.96 14.27 -3.64
N ALA A 256 22.51 14.04 -4.84
CA ALA A 256 22.90 12.70 -5.28
C ALA A 256 24.01 12.12 -4.39
N SER A 257 25.04 12.92 -4.09
CA SER A 257 26.13 12.50 -3.20
C SER A 257 25.64 12.24 -1.78
N ALA A 258 24.71 13.06 -1.28
CA ALA A 258 24.09 12.86 0.02
C ALA A 258 23.31 11.53 0.09
N HIS A 259 22.60 11.19 -0.98
CA HIS A 259 21.88 9.92 -1.07
C HIS A 259 22.83 8.72 -1.10
N GLU A 260 23.95 8.81 -1.83
CA GLU A 260 24.96 7.74 -1.83
C GLU A 260 25.60 7.55 -0.46
N ALA A 261 25.95 8.63 0.24
CA ALA A 261 26.45 8.57 1.61
C ALA A 261 25.42 7.94 2.57
N ALA A 262 24.14 8.26 2.40
CA ALA A 262 23.07 7.68 3.22
C ALA A 262 22.97 6.15 3.05
N LYS A 263 23.28 5.58 1.88
CA LYS A 263 23.19 4.13 1.67
C LYS A 263 24.14 3.33 2.56
N GLU A 264 25.21 3.93 3.08
CA GLU A 264 26.09 3.29 4.07
C GLU A 264 25.35 2.93 5.37
N VAL A 265 24.21 3.56 5.64
CA VAL A 265 23.36 3.22 6.80
C VAL A 265 22.76 1.82 6.66
N ARG A 266 22.53 1.32 5.43
CA ARG A 266 21.98 -0.03 5.19
C ARG A 266 23.00 -1.16 5.34
N GLN A 267 24.30 -0.86 5.27
CA GLN A 267 25.39 -1.84 5.28
C GLN A 267 25.79 -2.22 6.71
#